data_AF-A0A1R3IIX1-F1
#
_entry.id   AF-A0A1R3IIX1-F1
#
_cell.length_a   1.000
_cell.length_b   1.000
_cell.length_c   1.000
_cell.angle_alpha   90.00
_cell.angle_beta   90.00
_cell.angle_gamma   90.00
#
_symmetry.space_group_name_H-M   'P 1'
#
loop_
_entity.id
_entity.type
_entity.pdbx_description
1 polymer ?
#
loop_
_entity_poly.entity_id
_entity_poly.type
_entity_poly.pdbx_seq_one_letter_code
_entity_poly.pdbx_strand_id
1 'polypeptide(L)'
;MEVANFFKLTLEEFIGATMPIVLYWVYSWMYMVLDSYYPNYRLHPKQDEDEKNLVPKSTVIKGVLWQQLRMFIANILLFMATREYNDEAAEPFSFFVIARQWIVAMLVLDTYHYFLHRAMHQIKFLYKNLHSHHHRLVVPYTYGSIYQHPIEGFLFDIVGGVLSFVVSGMSLRTSIFFFSFGTLKNVDDHCSMLLPGNPFHVLFQNSTAYHDLHHQLHGGKYNFGQPFFSHWDKILGIYMVLEPYSQNYRLHSKKDEDQKNLVSKEAVIKRVLFLQFLQILSAILLFMVTGGNIGAGSSTTQSSSIFAIARQLVIAMVVLDTYQYFIHRFLYHNKFLYRYIHAQHHQLVVPYTYGALYSHPLEAFLGETIGAFVSFAISGMSPRTAIFFFSFSTIKNVDDHCGILLPGNPFHLLFRNNTAYHDIHHQLYGGKYNYAQPFFVMWDKILGTHMPYSIEKRVDGGFEARPPKDYYKED
;
A
#
# COMPACT_ATOMS: atom_id res chain seq x y z
N MET A 1 46.69 -18.86 -21.37
CA MET A 1 46.51 -18.66 -19.90
C MET A 1 45.19 -17.95 -19.58
N GLU A 2 44.67 -17.09 -20.46
CA GLU A 2 43.37 -16.38 -20.28
C GLU A 2 42.12 -17.27 -20.39
N VAL A 3 42.04 -18.19 -21.36
CA VAL A 3 40.83 -19.04 -21.55
C VAL A 3 40.58 -19.96 -20.35
N ALA A 4 41.63 -20.49 -19.71
CA ALA A 4 41.51 -21.36 -18.54
C ALA A 4 40.97 -20.63 -17.29
N ASN A 5 41.21 -19.31 -17.19
CA ASN A 5 40.71 -18.50 -16.08
C ASN A 5 39.26 -18.02 -16.31
N PHE A 6 38.81 -17.91 -17.56
CA PHE A 6 37.43 -17.55 -17.90
C PHE A 6 36.41 -18.59 -17.38
N PHE A 7 36.72 -19.88 -17.51
CA PHE A 7 35.85 -20.97 -17.03
C PHE A 7 35.96 -21.25 -15.53
N LYS A 8 36.84 -20.55 -14.80
CA LYS A 8 37.00 -20.75 -13.36
C LYS A 8 35.87 -20.04 -12.62
N LEU A 9 34.94 -20.81 -12.07
CA LEU A 9 33.83 -20.30 -11.28
C LEU A 9 34.30 -19.79 -9.90
N THR A 10 33.88 -18.57 -9.51
CA THR A 10 34.12 -18.08 -8.15
C THR A 10 33.07 -18.62 -7.18
N LEU A 11 33.38 -18.57 -5.89
CA LEU A 11 32.43 -18.94 -4.84
C LEU A 11 31.18 -18.04 -4.86
N GLU A 12 31.34 -16.74 -5.14
CA GLU A 12 30.21 -15.80 -5.17
C GLU A 12 29.25 -16.08 -6.34
N GLU A 13 29.79 -16.42 -7.50
CA GLU A 13 28.99 -16.80 -8.67
C GLU A 13 28.23 -18.11 -8.44
N PHE A 14 28.90 -19.09 -7.81
CA PHE A 14 28.26 -20.34 -7.42
C PHE A 14 27.14 -20.10 -6.38
N ILE A 15 27.40 -19.28 -5.36
CA ILE A 15 26.40 -18.91 -4.36
C ILE A 15 25.24 -18.16 -5.02
N GLY A 16 25.51 -17.21 -5.92
CA GLY A 16 24.45 -16.46 -6.60
C GLY A 16 23.55 -17.32 -7.49
N ALA A 17 24.11 -18.36 -8.12
CA ALA A 17 23.32 -19.30 -8.90
C ALA A 17 22.55 -20.32 -8.04
N THR A 18 23.01 -20.63 -6.83
CA THR A 18 22.42 -21.68 -5.97
C THR A 18 21.51 -21.15 -4.85
N MET A 19 21.78 -19.98 -4.29
CA MET A 19 21.08 -19.45 -3.12
C MET A 19 19.56 -19.28 -3.34
N PRO A 20 19.08 -18.71 -4.47
CA PRO A 20 17.66 -18.65 -4.76
C PRO A 20 17.01 -20.05 -4.78
N ILE A 21 17.68 -21.05 -5.37
CA ILE A 21 17.18 -22.43 -5.46
C ILE A 21 17.06 -23.06 -4.06
N VAL A 22 18.04 -22.85 -3.19
CA VAL A 22 18.00 -23.37 -1.80
C VAL A 22 16.86 -22.71 -1.03
N LEU A 23 16.75 -21.39 -1.08
CA LEU A 23 15.71 -20.65 -0.38
C LEU A 23 14.31 -20.99 -0.88
N TYR A 24 14.15 -21.24 -2.18
CA TYR A 24 12.91 -21.73 -2.77
C TYR A 24 12.37 -22.97 -2.04
N TRP A 25 13.21 -23.99 -1.88
CA TRP A 25 12.79 -25.25 -1.28
C TRP A 25 12.63 -25.15 0.24
N VAL A 26 13.53 -24.43 0.92
CA VAL A 26 13.44 -24.19 2.37
C VAL A 26 12.14 -23.45 2.72
N TYR A 27 11.85 -22.36 2.01
CA TYR A 27 10.67 -21.54 2.27
C TYR A 27 9.38 -22.25 1.86
N SER A 28 9.41 -23.01 0.75
CA SER A 28 8.29 -23.87 0.37
C SER A 28 7.98 -24.91 1.43
N TRP A 29 9.01 -25.55 1.99
CA TRP A 29 8.88 -26.52 3.08
C TRP A 29 8.34 -25.88 4.37
N MET A 30 8.82 -24.68 4.74
CA MET A 30 8.31 -23.95 5.90
C MET A 30 6.79 -23.74 5.80
N TYR A 31 6.29 -23.33 4.64
CA TYR A 31 4.86 -23.18 4.43
C TYR A 31 4.10 -24.51 4.45
N MET A 32 4.66 -25.61 3.94
CA MET A 32 4.03 -26.93 4.08
C MET A 32 3.89 -27.36 5.54
N VAL A 33 4.86 -27.01 6.39
CA VAL A 33 4.78 -27.24 7.83
C VAL A 33 3.70 -26.34 8.44
N LEU A 34 3.69 -25.04 8.13
CA LEU A 34 2.68 -24.10 8.63
C LEU A 34 1.26 -24.49 8.23
N ASP A 35 1.08 -24.98 7.01
CA ASP A 35 -0.17 -25.52 6.49
C ASP A 35 -0.75 -26.64 7.37
N SER A 36 0.14 -27.50 7.88
CA SER A 36 -0.24 -28.62 8.75
C SER A 36 -0.68 -28.18 10.15
N TYR A 37 -0.08 -27.11 10.69
CA TYR A 37 -0.41 -26.58 12.01
C TYR A 37 -1.55 -25.57 12.01
N TYR A 38 -1.73 -24.83 10.90
CA TYR A 38 -2.70 -23.75 10.81
C TYR A 38 -3.59 -23.82 9.55
N PRO A 39 -4.37 -24.91 9.38
CA PRO A 39 -5.19 -25.12 8.19
C PRO A 39 -6.28 -24.05 8.01
N ASN A 40 -6.67 -23.35 9.08
CA ASN A 40 -7.69 -22.29 9.05
C ASN A 40 -7.25 -21.03 8.29
N TYR A 41 -5.94 -20.87 8.01
CA TYR A 41 -5.44 -19.74 7.22
C TYR A 41 -5.32 -20.05 5.73
N ARG A 42 -5.66 -21.27 5.28
CA ARG A 42 -5.66 -21.60 3.85
C ARG A 42 -6.77 -20.84 3.11
N LEU A 43 -6.49 -20.47 1.87
CA LEU A 43 -7.50 -19.93 0.95
C LEU A 43 -8.49 -21.00 0.50
N HIS A 44 -7.99 -22.22 0.23
CA HIS A 44 -8.79 -23.36 -0.22
C HIS A 44 -8.51 -24.60 0.63
N PRO A 45 -9.51 -25.49 0.83
CA PRO A 45 -9.28 -26.80 1.43
C PRO A 45 -8.16 -27.58 0.73
N LYS A 46 -7.46 -28.46 1.45
CA LYS A 46 -6.40 -29.29 0.83
C LYS A 46 -6.93 -30.21 -0.27
N GLN A 47 -8.17 -30.68 -0.10
CA GLN A 47 -8.89 -31.45 -1.12
C GLN A 47 -8.98 -30.70 -2.46
N ASP A 48 -9.27 -29.40 -2.43
CA ASP A 48 -9.35 -28.59 -3.65
C ASP A 48 -7.99 -28.50 -4.37
N GLU A 49 -6.89 -28.41 -3.62
CA GLU A 49 -5.53 -28.44 -4.18
C GLU A 49 -5.23 -29.77 -4.88
N ASP A 50 -5.71 -30.90 -4.34
CA ASP A 50 -5.46 -32.22 -4.89
C ASP A 50 -6.41 -32.59 -6.06
N GLU A 51 -7.65 -32.07 -6.05
CA GLU A 51 -8.68 -32.43 -7.04
C GLU A 51 -8.80 -31.43 -8.20
N LYS A 52 -8.60 -30.13 -7.97
CA LYS A 52 -8.83 -29.09 -9.00
C LYS A 52 -7.61 -28.85 -9.88
N ASN A 53 -6.41 -29.20 -9.42
CA ASN A 53 -5.19 -29.05 -10.20
C ASN A 53 -5.11 -30.10 -11.31
N LEU A 54 -4.73 -29.68 -12.52
CA LEU A 54 -4.81 -30.50 -13.74
C LEU A 54 -3.60 -31.44 -13.93
N VAL A 55 -2.62 -31.37 -13.03
CA VAL A 55 -1.37 -32.16 -13.09
C VAL A 55 -0.97 -32.66 -11.71
N PRO A 56 -0.39 -33.87 -11.61
CA PRO A 56 0.05 -34.39 -10.33
C PRO A 56 1.29 -33.64 -9.82
N LYS A 57 1.42 -33.56 -8.49
CA LYS A 57 2.54 -32.90 -7.78
C LYS A 57 3.92 -33.41 -8.23
N SER A 58 4.03 -34.70 -8.59
CA SER A 58 5.29 -35.28 -9.11
C SER A 58 5.73 -34.71 -10.46
N THR A 59 4.78 -34.41 -11.35
CA THR A 59 5.05 -33.70 -12.62
C THR A 59 5.51 -32.27 -12.35
N VAL A 60 4.90 -31.62 -11.36
CA VAL A 60 5.23 -30.26 -10.96
C VAL A 60 6.65 -30.17 -10.42
N ILE A 61 7.01 -31.04 -9.47
CA ILE A 61 8.37 -31.13 -8.92
C ILE A 61 9.40 -31.35 -10.03
N LYS A 62 9.15 -32.27 -10.96
CA LYS A 62 10.05 -32.50 -12.11
C LYS A 62 10.20 -31.24 -12.98
N GLY A 63 9.09 -30.57 -13.28
CA GLY A 63 9.10 -29.33 -14.07
C GLY A 63 9.90 -28.22 -13.39
N VAL A 64 9.72 -28.05 -12.08
CA VAL A 64 10.43 -27.08 -11.25
C VAL A 64 11.93 -27.37 -11.18
N LEU A 65 12.32 -28.62 -10.96
CA LEU A 65 13.74 -29.01 -10.95
C LEU A 65 14.41 -28.77 -12.31
N TRP A 66 13.70 -29.07 -13.41
CA TRP A 66 14.18 -28.75 -14.76
C TRP A 66 14.31 -27.25 -15.00
N GLN A 67 13.39 -26.44 -14.47
CA GLN A 67 13.47 -24.99 -14.56
C GLN A 67 14.64 -24.45 -13.74
N GLN A 68 14.84 -24.94 -12.52
CA GLN A 68 15.96 -24.57 -11.66
C GLN A 68 17.31 -24.92 -12.26
N LEU A 69 17.45 -26.07 -12.93
CA LEU A 69 18.67 -26.42 -13.65
C LEU A 69 18.99 -25.41 -14.76
N ARG A 70 17.98 -25.00 -15.54
CA ARG A 70 18.15 -23.98 -16.59
C ARG A 70 18.53 -22.63 -16.00
N MET A 71 17.86 -22.20 -14.94
CA MET A 71 18.19 -20.95 -14.23
C MET A 71 19.60 -20.97 -13.67
N PHE A 72 20.02 -22.08 -13.06
CA PHE A 72 21.39 -22.26 -12.55
C PHE A 72 22.41 -22.05 -13.67
N ILE A 73 22.25 -22.75 -14.81
CA ILE A 73 23.16 -22.61 -15.95
C ILE A 73 23.16 -21.17 -16.49
N ALA A 74 21.99 -20.57 -16.68
CA ALA A 74 21.86 -19.22 -17.21
C ALA A 74 22.51 -18.17 -16.30
N ASN A 75 22.33 -18.28 -14.98
CA ASN A 75 22.93 -17.36 -14.01
C ASN A 75 24.45 -17.47 -13.99
N ILE A 76 25.00 -18.69 -14.06
CA ILE A 76 26.45 -18.90 -14.17
C ILE A 76 27.01 -18.23 -15.43
N LEU A 77 26.35 -18.45 -16.58
CA LEU A 77 26.76 -17.82 -17.84
C LEU A 77 26.65 -16.29 -17.78
N LEU A 78 25.59 -15.76 -17.18
CA LEU A 78 25.42 -14.31 -16.98
C LEU A 78 26.55 -13.72 -16.14
N PHE A 79 26.88 -14.35 -15.01
CA PHE A 79 27.93 -13.83 -14.13
C PHE A 79 29.31 -13.92 -14.77
N MET A 80 29.59 -15.01 -15.51
CA MET A 80 30.81 -15.11 -16.31
C MET A 80 30.89 -14.00 -17.37
N ALA A 81 29.79 -13.72 -18.07
CA ALA A 81 29.74 -12.69 -19.11
C ALA A 81 29.80 -11.25 -18.57
N THR A 82 29.43 -11.03 -17.31
CA THR A 82 29.38 -9.71 -16.67
C THR A 82 30.52 -9.48 -15.67
N ARG A 83 31.48 -10.41 -15.57
CA ARG A 83 32.54 -10.37 -14.56
C ARG A 83 33.39 -9.09 -14.64
N GLU A 84 33.84 -8.71 -15.83
CA GLU A 84 34.65 -7.50 -16.03
C GLU A 84 33.90 -6.22 -15.63
N TYR A 85 32.59 -6.16 -15.91
CA TYR A 85 31.72 -5.05 -15.50
C TYR A 85 31.51 -5.00 -13.97
N ASN A 86 31.46 -6.16 -13.30
CA ASN A 86 31.25 -6.25 -11.86
C ASN A 86 32.50 -5.87 -11.04
N ASP A 87 33.70 -6.12 -11.57
CA ASP A 87 34.96 -5.82 -10.89
C ASP A 87 35.27 -4.31 -10.87
N GLU A 88 34.82 -3.55 -11.88
CA GLU A 88 34.92 -2.08 -11.91
C GLU A 88 33.87 -1.38 -11.02
N ALA A 89 32.74 -2.04 -10.75
CA ALA A 89 31.60 -1.51 -10.00
C ALA A 89 31.70 -1.73 -8.47
N ALA A 90 32.90 -1.95 -7.92
CA ALA A 90 33.15 -2.12 -6.49
C ALA A 90 32.98 -0.79 -5.72
N GLU A 91 31.75 -0.26 -5.71
CA GLU A 91 31.34 0.90 -4.94
C GLU A 91 31.37 0.59 -3.42
N PRO A 92 31.79 1.55 -2.58
CA PRO A 92 31.76 1.37 -1.13
C PRO A 92 30.33 1.12 -0.63
N PHE A 93 30.21 0.28 0.40
CA PHE A 93 28.91 -0.08 0.98
C PHE A 93 28.11 1.17 1.41
N SER A 94 27.07 1.50 0.65
CA SER A 94 26.16 2.59 0.94
C SER A 94 24.73 2.07 0.92
N PHE A 95 24.06 2.16 2.08
CA PHE A 95 22.67 1.75 2.22
C PHE A 95 21.75 2.44 1.19
N PHE A 96 21.99 3.73 0.92
CA PHE A 96 21.20 4.49 -0.06
C PHE A 96 21.40 3.99 -1.49
N VAL A 97 22.63 3.60 -1.86
CA VAL A 97 22.92 3.04 -3.19
C VAL A 97 22.23 1.69 -3.35
N ILE A 98 22.35 0.80 -2.35
CA ILE A 98 21.69 -0.51 -2.37
C ILE A 98 20.16 -0.34 -2.42
N ALA A 99 19.59 0.55 -1.60
CA ALA A 99 18.16 0.81 -1.59
C ALA A 99 17.68 1.33 -2.96
N ARG A 100 18.41 2.26 -3.59
CA ARG A 100 18.13 2.74 -4.94
C ARG A 100 18.20 1.59 -5.96
N GLN A 101 19.26 0.79 -5.93
CA GLN A 101 19.43 -0.36 -6.83
C GLN A 101 18.26 -1.34 -6.70
N TRP A 102 17.83 -1.66 -5.48
CA TRP A 102 16.69 -2.52 -5.22
C TRP A 102 15.39 -1.93 -5.76
N ILE A 103 15.11 -0.65 -5.51
CA ILE A 103 13.90 0.01 -6.02
C ILE A 103 13.88 -0.01 -7.55
N VAL A 104 14.99 0.34 -8.20
CA VAL A 104 15.11 0.30 -9.67
C VAL A 104 14.91 -1.12 -10.18
N ALA A 105 15.55 -2.11 -9.55
CA ALA A 105 15.44 -3.50 -9.92
C ALA A 105 14.00 -4.03 -9.80
N MET A 106 13.29 -3.71 -8.72
CA MET A 106 11.88 -4.05 -8.53
C MET A 106 11.01 -3.43 -9.62
N LEU A 107 11.17 -2.13 -9.90
CA LEU A 107 10.37 -1.43 -10.91
C LEU A 107 10.60 -1.96 -12.32
N VAL A 108 11.85 -2.27 -12.68
CA VAL A 108 12.19 -2.86 -13.99
C VAL A 108 11.59 -4.25 -14.12
N LEU A 109 11.77 -5.09 -13.10
CA LEU A 109 11.27 -6.47 -13.11
C LEU A 109 9.75 -6.50 -13.17
N ASP A 110 9.07 -5.76 -12.29
CA ASP A 110 7.61 -5.68 -12.26
C ASP A 110 7.05 -5.17 -13.58
N THR A 111 7.66 -4.13 -14.17
CA THR A 111 7.17 -3.58 -15.44
C THR A 111 7.32 -4.60 -16.56
N TYR A 112 8.48 -5.23 -16.68
CA TYR A 112 8.73 -6.24 -17.70
C TYR A 112 7.81 -7.45 -17.54
N HIS A 113 7.72 -8.02 -16.33
CA HIS A 113 6.86 -9.15 -16.02
C HIS A 113 5.39 -8.83 -16.21
N TYR A 114 4.93 -7.65 -15.78
CA TYR A 114 3.53 -7.25 -15.93
C TYR A 114 3.07 -7.29 -17.39
N PHE A 115 3.81 -6.61 -18.28
CA PHE A 115 3.40 -6.53 -19.69
C PHE A 115 3.56 -7.87 -20.41
N LEU A 116 4.60 -8.64 -20.09
CA LEU A 116 4.76 -9.99 -20.62
C LEU A 116 3.62 -10.91 -20.16
N HIS A 117 3.30 -10.92 -18.87
CA HIS A 117 2.24 -11.73 -18.27
C HIS A 117 0.88 -11.39 -18.86
N ARG A 118 0.56 -10.10 -18.95
CA ARG A 118 -0.64 -9.62 -19.60
C ARG A 118 -0.69 -10.03 -21.08
N ALA A 119 0.40 -9.90 -21.82
CA ALA A 119 0.47 -10.33 -23.21
C ALA A 119 0.25 -11.84 -23.36
N MET A 120 0.78 -12.64 -22.43
CA MET A 120 0.57 -14.09 -22.40
C MET A 120 -0.90 -14.47 -22.19
N HIS A 121 -1.67 -13.67 -21.46
CA HIS A 121 -3.13 -13.86 -21.34
C HIS A 121 -3.93 -13.32 -22.52
N GLN A 122 -3.52 -12.19 -23.09
CA GLN A 122 -4.27 -11.51 -24.16
C GLN A 122 -4.04 -12.16 -25.53
N ILE A 123 -2.86 -12.70 -25.79
CA ILE A 123 -2.52 -13.34 -27.06
C ILE A 123 -2.82 -14.83 -26.93
N LYS A 124 -3.90 -15.28 -27.59
CA LYS A 124 -4.39 -16.67 -27.54
C LYS A 124 -3.32 -17.72 -27.81
N PHE A 125 -2.39 -17.44 -28.73
CA PHE A 125 -1.26 -18.33 -29.02
C PHE A 125 -0.31 -18.48 -27.83
N LEU A 126 0.07 -17.37 -27.17
CA LEU A 126 0.96 -17.39 -26.01
C LEU A 126 0.29 -18.09 -24.83
N TYR A 127 -0.99 -17.81 -24.56
CA TYR A 127 -1.73 -18.49 -23.51
C TYR A 127 -1.77 -20.00 -23.74
N LYS A 128 -2.32 -20.41 -24.90
CA LYS A 128 -2.60 -21.82 -25.18
C LYS A 128 -1.33 -22.68 -25.21
N ASN A 129 -0.21 -22.15 -25.68
CA ASN A 129 1.01 -22.95 -25.88
C ASN A 129 2.06 -22.78 -24.78
N LEU A 130 2.03 -21.68 -24.03
CA LEU A 130 3.02 -21.38 -22.99
C LEU A 130 2.33 -21.28 -21.62
N HIS A 131 1.62 -20.18 -21.38
CA HIS A 131 1.19 -19.78 -20.03
C HIS A 131 0.08 -20.64 -19.43
N SER A 132 -0.72 -21.31 -20.26
CA SER A 132 -1.70 -22.30 -19.78
C SER A 132 -1.05 -23.48 -19.07
N HIS A 133 0.26 -23.72 -19.25
CA HIS A 133 1.00 -24.73 -18.51
C HIS A 133 1.07 -24.39 -17.01
N HIS A 134 1.31 -23.12 -16.69
CA HIS A 134 1.31 -22.59 -15.34
C HIS A 134 -0.09 -22.65 -14.71
N HIS A 135 -1.11 -22.21 -15.46
CA HIS A 135 -2.54 -22.27 -15.06
C HIS A 135 -3.13 -23.69 -14.99
N ARG A 136 -2.33 -24.75 -15.20
CA ARG A 136 -2.73 -26.10 -14.78
C ARG A 136 -2.82 -26.21 -13.25
N LEU A 137 -2.22 -25.27 -12.53
CA LEU A 137 -2.28 -25.14 -11.07
C LEU A 137 -3.38 -24.15 -10.66
N VAL A 138 -4.64 -24.53 -10.87
CA VAL A 138 -5.82 -23.70 -10.54
C VAL A 138 -5.88 -23.30 -9.07
N VAL A 139 -5.42 -24.17 -8.17
CA VAL A 139 -5.22 -23.89 -6.75
C VAL A 139 -3.71 -23.87 -6.52
N PRO A 140 -3.08 -22.69 -6.48
CA PRO A 140 -1.64 -22.55 -6.32
C PRO A 140 -1.13 -23.19 -5.01
N TYR A 141 0.14 -23.54 -5.00
CA TYR A 141 0.87 -23.95 -3.81
C TYR A 141 2.35 -23.61 -3.96
N THR A 142 3.05 -23.57 -2.82
CA THR A 142 4.39 -22.97 -2.66
C THR A 142 5.42 -23.44 -3.67
N TYR A 143 5.62 -24.75 -3.80
CA TYR A 143 6.58 -25.36 -4.72
C TYR A 143 6.04 -25.48 -6.16
N GLY A 144 4.87 -24.92 -6.46
CA GLY A 144 4.32 -24.79 -7.80
C GLY A 144 4.66 -23.44 -8.47
N SER A 145 5.25 -22.50 -7.73
CA SER A 145 5.41 -21.09 -8.12
C SER A 145 6.30 -20.82 -9.35
N ILE A 146 7.09 -21.79 -9.79
CA ILE A 146 7.89 -21.70 -11.02
C ILE A 146 7.63 -22.89 -11.95
N TYR A 147 6.46 -23.54 -11.81
CA TYR A 147 6.00 -24.55 -12.74
C TYR A 147 5.44 -23.89 -13.98
N GLN A 148 6.29 -23.77 -15.01
CA GLN A 148 5.98 -23.03 -16.23
C GLN A 148 6.63 -23.65 -17.46
N HIS A 149 6.21 -23.21 -18.65
CA HIS A 149 6.80 -23.69 -19.89
C HIS A 149 8.28 -23.22 -20.00
N PRO A 150 9.22 -24.00 -20.59
CA PRO A 150 10.63 -23.59 -20.65
C PRO A 150 10.89 -22.23 -21.31
N ILE A 151 10.15 -21.91 -22.38
CA ILE A 151 10.22 -20.59 -23.04
C ILE A 151 9.70 -19.49 -22.12
N GLU A 152 8.63 -19.76 -21.38
CA GLU A 152 8.07 -18.81 -20.42
C GLU A 152 9.08 -18.53 -19.31
N GLY A 153 9.68 -19.56 -18.72
CA GLY A 153 10.73 -19.37 -17.72
C GLY A 153 12.02 -18.74 -18.25
N PHE A 154 12.34 -18.92 -19.53
CA PHE A 154 13.41 -18.13 -20.15
C PHE A 154 13.06 -16.64 -20.21
N LEU A 155 11.84 -16.29 -20.62
CA LEU A 155 11.42 -14.90 -20.72
C LEU A 155 11.26 -14.25 -19.33
N PHE A 156 10.53 -14.89 -18.41
CA PHE A 156 10.32 -14.34 -17.07
C PHE A 156 11.59 -14.38 -16.22
N ASP A 157 12.14 -15.57 -15.98
CA ASP A 157 13.19 -15.73 -14.95
C ASP A 157 14.55 -15.22 -15.44
N ILE A 158 14.89 -15.51 -16.70
CA ILE A 158 16.22 -15.18 -17.25
C ILE A 158 16.23 -13.77 -17.83
N VAL A 159 15.40 -13.48 -18.84
CA VAL A 159 15.43 -12.15 -19.49
C VAL A 159 15.02 -11.05 -18.52
N GLY A 160 13.93 -11.25 -17.75
CA GLY A 160 13.52 -10.30 -16.72
C GLY A 160 14.59 -10.07 -15.66
N GLY A 161 15.23 -11.15 -15.18
CA GLY A 161 16.32 -11.09 -14.21
C GLY A 161 17.54 -10.32 -14.75
N VAL A 162 17.98 -10.61 -15.97
CA VAL A 162 19.10 -9.92 -16.63
C VAL A 162 18.83 -8.42 -16.78
N LEU A 163 17.63 -8.05 -17.25
CA LEU A 163 17.25 -6.64 -17.38
C LEU A 163 17.28 -5.92 -16.03
N SER A 164 16.73 -6.55 -14.99
CA SER A 164 16.73 -6.00 -13.62
C SER A 164 18.15 -5.83 -13.07
N PHE A 165 19.02 -6.84 -13.28
CA PHE A 165 20.42 -6.82 -12.87
C PHE A 165 21.20 -5.69 -13.55
N VAL A 166 21.15 -5.62 -14.88
CA VAL A 166 21.92 -4.65 -15.68
C VAL A 166 21.43 -3.23 -15.46
N VAL A 167 20.11 -2.98 -15.51
CA VAL A 167 19.56 -1.61 -15.41
C VAL A 167 19.72 -1.02 -14.02
N SER A 168 19.63 -1.84 -12.97
CA SER A 168 19.88 -1.37 -11.61
C SER A 168 21.35 -1.08 -11.34
N GLY A 169 22.28 -1.65 -12.13
CA GLY A 169 23.71 -1.56 -11.90
C GLY A 169 24.10 -2.16 -10.54
N MET A 170 23.39 -3.20 -10.10
CA MET A 170 23.69 -3.87 -8.83
C MET A 170 24.93 -4.76 -8.98
N SER A 171 25.73 -4.85 -7.91
CA SER A 171 26.85 -5.81 -7.88
C SER A 171 26.33 -7.25 -7.82
N LEU A 172 27.20 -8.21 -8.13
CA LEU A 172 26.92 -9.64 -7.93
C LEU A 172 26.39 -9.91 -6.52
N ARG A 173 27.06 -9.40 -5.48
CA ARG A 173 26.64 -9.61 -4.09
C ARG A 173 25.24 -9.06 -3.81
N THR A 174 24.94 -7.84 -4.28
CA THR A 174 23.60 -7.25 -4.13
C THR A 174 22.54 -8.07 -4.86
N SER A 175 22.87 -8.64 -6.02
CA SER A 175 21.96 -9.46 -6.81
C SER A 175 21.61 -10.78 -6.14
N ILE A 176 22.55 -11.39 -5.41
CA ILE A 176 22.28 -12.60 -4.60
C ILE A 176 21.13 -12.33 -3.63
N PHE A 177 21.20 -11.23 -2.86
CA PHE A 177 20.15 -10.88 -1.90
C PHE A 177 18.84 -10.50 -2.61
N PHE A 178 18.92 -9.73 -3.70
CA PHE A 178 17.73 -9.29 -4.44
C PHE A 178 16.95 -10.46 -5.04
N PHE A 179 17.61 -11.37 -5.77
CA PHE A 179 16.95 -12.52 -6.39
C PHE A 179 16.53 -13.57 -5.37
N SER A 180 17.26 -13.69 -4.26
CA SER A 180 16.82 -14.48 -3.10
C SER A 180 15.51 -13.93 -2.52
N PHE A 181 15.43 -12.62 -2.31
CA PHE A 181 14.21 -11.96 -1.84
C PHE A 181 13.05 -12.10 -2.82
N GLY A 182 13.29 -11.92 -4.12
CA GLY A 182 12.30 -12.14 -5.18
C GLY A 182 11.79 -13.58 -5.22
N THR A 183 12.66 -14.56 -4.96
CA THR A 183 12.26 -15.98 -4.87
C THR A 183 11.35 -16.24 -3.67
N LEU A 184 11.72 -15.71 -2.49
CA LEU A 184 10.88 -15.81 -1.29
C LEU A 184 9.51 -15.19 -1.56
N LYS A 185 9.48 -14.01 -2.18
CA LYS A 185 8.25 -13.32 -2.55
C LYS A 185 7.39 -14.12 -3.53
N ASN A 186 7.98 -14.72 -4.56
CA ASN A 186 7.23 -15.54 -5.52
C ASN A 186 6.62 -16.78 -4.86
N VAL A 187 7.37 -17.46 -3.97
CA VAL A 187 6.83 -18.58 -3.19
C VAL A 187 5.71 -18.12 -2.26
N ASP A 188 5.85 -16.95 -1.63
CA ASP A 188 4.84 -16.32 -0.79
C ASP A 188 3.53 -16.08 -1.56
N ASP A 189 3.61 -15.54 -2.78
CA ASP A 189 2.45 -15.28 -3.64
C ASP A 189 1.68 -16.56 -4.03
N HIS A 190 2.35 -17.70 -3.99
CA HIS A 190 1.74 -19.00 -4.31
C HIS A 190 1.44 -19.83 -3.06
N CYS A 191 1.64 -19.30 -1.84
CA CYS A 191 1.59 -20.13 -0.64
C CYS A 191 0.18 -20.62 -0.27
N SER A 192 -0.87 -19.99 -0.79
CA SER A 192 -2.28 -20.26 -0.52
C SER A 192 -2.66 -20.13 0.96
N MET A 193 -1.90 -19.32 1.73
CA MET A 193 -2.13 -19.07 3.16
C MET A 193 -2.15 -17.57 3.51
N LEU A 194 -3.20 -17.11 4.18
CA LEU A 194 -3.30 -15.76 4.74
C LEU A 194 -2.85 -15.73 6.21
N LEU A 195 -1.53 -15.81 6.42
CA LEU A 195 -0.95 -15.77 7.77
C LEU A 195 -0.99 -14.34 8.36
N PRO A 196 -1.52 -14.15 9.58
CA PRO A 196 -1.47 -12.87 10.28
C PRO A 196 -0.03 -12.40 10.49
N GLY A 197 0.26 -11.15 10.15
CA GLY A 197 1.60 -10.57 10.33
C GLY A 197 2.66 -11.02 9.32
N ASN A 198 2.27 -11.70 8.22
CA ASN A 198 3.20 -11.98 7.13
C ASN A 198 3.81 -10.66 6.61
N PRO A 199 5.14 -10.46 6.70
CA PRO A 199 5.79 -9.21 6.31
C PRO A 199 5.62 -8.91 4.81
N PHE A 200 5.54 -9.91 3.94
CA PHE A 200 5.32 -9.68 2.51
C PHE A 200 3.92 -9.14 2.23
N HIS A 201 2.89 -9.64 2.91
CA HIS A 201 1.52 -9.12 2.78
C HIS A 201 1.36 -7.70 3.36
N VAL A 202 2.21 -7.32 4.32
CA VAL A 202 2.24 -5.95 4.86
C VAL A 202 2.96 -4.99 3.91
N LEU A 203 4.08 -5.42 3.32
CA LEU A 203 4.92 -4.58 2.48
C LEU A 203 4.44 -4.50 1.02
N PHE A 204 3.81 -5.56 0.51
CA PHE A 204 3.42 -5.70 -0.89
C PHE A 204 1.95 -6.08 -1.02
N GLN A 205 1.28 -5.48 -2.01
CA GLN A 205 -0.15 -5.68 -2.25
C GLN A 205 -0.43 -6.88 -3.17
N ASN A 206 0.54 -7.25 -4.02
CA ASN A 206 0.54 -8.58 -4.63
C ASN A 206 0.82 -9.58 -3.49
N SER A 207 -0.22 -10.30 -3.10
CA SER A 207 -0.26 -11.28 -2.02
C SER A 207 -0.78 -12.61 -2.54
N THR A 208 -0.79 -13.65 -1.70
CA THR A 208 -1.31 -14.94 -2.14
C THR A 208 -2.79 -14.93 -2.55
N ALA A 209 -3.64 -14.14 -1.89
CA ALA A 209 -5.03 -13.95 -2.32
C ALA A 209 -5.12 -13.22 -3.67
N TYR A 210 -4.15 -12.36 -3.96
CA TYR A 210 -4.09 -11.64 -5.23
C TYR A 210 -3.80 -12.55 -6.41
N HIS A 211 -2.81 -13.40 -6.22
CA HIS A 211 -2.38 -14.32 -7.25
C HIS A 211 -3.33 -15.54 -7.37
N ASP A 212 -3.87 -16.04 -6.26
CA ASP A 212 -4.89 -17.11 -6.28
C ASP A 212 -6.10 -16.72 -7.14
N LEU A 213 -6.63 -15.52 -6.95
CA LEU A 213 -7.77 -15.03 -7.73
C LEU A 213 -7.46 -15.00 -9.23
N HIS A 214 -6.22 -14.75 -9.62
CA HIS A 214 -5.77 -14.77 -11.01
C HIS A 214 -5.78 -16.18 -11.62
N HIS A 215 -5.38 -17.20 -10.85
CA HIS A 215 -5.35 -18.61 -11.26
C HIS A 215 -6.74 -19.26 -11.36
N GLN A 216 -7.75 -18.68 -10.71
CA GLN A 216 -9.11 -19.18 -10.83
C GLN A 216 -9.62 -19.08 -12.29
N LEU A 217 -10.52 -19.98 -12.69
CA LEU A 217 -11.03 -20.09 -14.08
C LEU A 217 -11.59 -18.78 -14.66
N HIS A 218 -12.12 -17.90 -13.82
CA HIS A 218 -12.67 -16.59 -14.22
C HIS A 218 -11.68 -15.44 -14.03
N GLY A 219 -10.53 -15.72 -13.41
CA GLY A 219 -9.52 -14.80 -12.90
C GLY A 219 -8.50 -14.30 -13.92
N GLY A 220 -8.26 -15.04 -15.00
CA GLY A 220 -7.23 -14.76 -16.01
C GLY A 220 -7.40 -13.47 -16.83
N LYS A 221 -8.25 -12.54 -16.38
CA LYS A 221 -8.42 -11.17 -16.92
C LYS A 221 -7.90 -10.09 -15.98
N TYR A 222 -7.55 -10.45 -14.75
CA TYR A 222 -7.19 -9.53 -13.66
C TYR A 222 -5.84 -9.91 -13.07
N ASN A 223 -5.25 -8.98 -12.32
CA ASN A 223 -4.11 -9.22 -11.43
C ASN A 223 -2.85 -9.80 -12.12
N PHE A 224 -2.25 -9.08 -13.07
CA PHE A 224 -1.04 -9.54 -13.77
C PHE A 224 0.29 -9.11 -13.09
N GLY A 225 0.24 -8.19 -12.12
CA GLY A 225 1.40 -7.66 -11.41
C GLY A 225 2.15 -8.72 -10.61
N GLN A 226 3.43 -8.88 -10.90
CA GLN A 226 4.37 -9.74 -10.19
C GLN A 226 5.82 -9.28 -10.46
N PRO A 227 6.76 -9.50 -9.52
CA PRO A 227 6.55 -10.13 -8.21
C PRO A 227 6.25 -9.17 -7.05
N PHE A 228 6.44 -7.85 -7.18
CA PHE A 228 6.39 -6.95 -6.00
C PHE A 228 5.12 -6.10 -5.91
N PHE A 229 4.78 -5.34 -6.94
CA PHE A 229 3.76 -4.30 -6.89
C PHE A 229 2.59 -4.61 -7.84
N SER A 230 1.44 -4.01 -7.52
CA SER A 230 0.20 -4.15 -8.30
C SER A 230 -0.20 -2.84 -9.00
N HIS A 231 0.73 -1.91 -9.15
CA HIS A 231 0.43 -0.54 -9.59
C HIS A 231 -0.10 -0.51 -11.04
N TRP A 232 0.42 -1.36 -11.92
CA TRP A 232 -0.05 -1.44 -13.30
C TRP A 232 -1.50 -1.92 -13.41
N ASP A 233 -1.91 -2.92 -12.63
CA ASP A 233 -3.33 -3.34 -12.59
C ASP A 233 -4.24 -2.24 -12.05
N LYS A 234 -3.76 -1.45 -11.08
CA LYS A 234 -4.52 -0.31 -10.55
C LYS A 234 -4.66 0.81 -11.57
N ILE A 235 -3.57 1.16 -12.24
CA ILE A 235 -3.54 2.18 -13.30
C ILE A 235 -4.49 1.79 -14.44
N LEU A 236 -4.53 0.51 -14.79
CA LEU A 236 -5.32 -0.02 -15.90
C LEU A 236 -6.72 -0.52 -15.49
N GLY A 237 -7.11 -0.37 -14.22
CA GLY A 237 -8.45 -0.69 -13.73
C GLY A 237 -8.81 -2.17 -13.69
N ILE A 238 -7.81 -3.06 -13.59
CA ILE A 238 -7.98 -4.53 -13.61
C ILE A 238 -7.46 -5.22 -12.33
N TYR A 239 -7.21 -4.45 -11.28
CA TYR A 239 -6.87 -4.94 -9.94
C TYR A 239 -8.13 -5.43 -9.21
N MET A 240 -8.13 -6.64 -8.65
CA MET A 240 -9.35 -7.25 -8.10
C MET A 240 -9.33 -7.65 -6.60
N VAL A 241 -8.30 -7.38 -5.81
CA VAL A 241 -8.14 -8.16 -4.54
C VAL A 241 -8.57 -7.44 -3.28
N LEU A 242 -8.89 -6.15 -3.38
CA LEU A 242 -9.25 -5.35 -2.21
C LEU A 242 -10.68 -5.58 -1.72
N GLU A 243 -11.58 -6.15 -2.52
CA GLU A 243 -13.00 -6.21 -2.14
C GLU A 243 -13.30 -7.17 -1.00
N PRO A 244 -13.02 -8.49 -1.06
CA PRO A 244 -13.53 -9.41 -0.04
C PRO A 244 -12.99 -9.12 1.37
N TYR A 245 -11.71 -8.72 1.50
CA TYR A 245 -11.11 -8.44 2.79
C TYR A 245 -11.54 -7.09 3.35
N SER A 246 -11.49 -6.01 2.55
CA SER A 246 -11.84 -4.66 3.06
C SER A 246 -13.33 -4.53 3.40
N GLN A 247 -14.23 -5.19 2.66
CA GLN A 247 -15.68 -5.14 2.92
C GLN A 247 -16.02 -5.61 4.34
N ASN A 248 -15.29 -6.60 4.86
CA ASN A 248 -15.47 -7.09 6.23
C ASN A 248 -15.07 -6.09 7.32
N TYR A 249 -14.39 -5.00 6.95
CA TYR A 249 -13.94 -3.96 7.87
C TYR A 249 -14.54 -2.58 7.55
N ARG A 250 -15.39 -2.44 6.52
CA ARG A 250 -16.02 -1.15 6.18
C ARG A 250 -17.15 -0.81 7.16
N LEU A 251 -17.30 0.48 7.49
CA LEU A 251 -18.44 1.04 8.22
C LEU A 251 -19.71 1.14 7.37
N HIS A 252 -19.54 1.32 6.06
CA HIS A 252 -20.63 1.40 5.09
C HIS A 252 -20.33 0.51 3.89
N SER A 253 -21.37 -0.06 3.29
CA SER A 253 -21.18 -0.83 2.06
C SER A 253 -20.83 0.12 0.93
N LYS A 254 -20.16 -0.35 -0.13
CA LYS A 254 -19.96 0.50 -1.33
C LYS A 254 -21.28 0.98 -1.93
N LYS A 255 -22.33 0.17 -1.83
CA LYS A 255 -23.67 0.55 -2.26
C LYS A 255 -24.18 1.75 -1.44
N ASP A 256 -23.99 1.75 -0.12
CA ASP A 256 -24.33 2.90 0.73
C ASP A 256 -23.52 4.13 0.33
N GLU A 257 -22.22 3.98 0.11
CA GLU A 257 -21.33 5.06 -0.34
C GLU A 257 -21.78 5.68 -1.67
N ASP A 258 -22.23 4.87 -2.62
CA ASP A 258 -22.68 5.34 -3.94
C ASP A 258 -24.12 5.91 -3.92
N GLN A 259 -24.97 5.45 -2.99
CA GLN A 259 -26.40 5.80 -2.98
C GLN A 259 -26.79 6.86 -1.94
N LYS A 260 -26.11 6.93 -0.80
CA LYS A 260 -26.46 7.85 0.30
C LYS A 260 -25.78 9.21 0.17
N ASN A 261 -24.66 9.29 -0.52
CA ASN A 261 -23.98 10.54 -0.77
C ASN A 261 -24.76 11.41 -1.76
N LEU A 262 -24.84 12.71 -1.48
CA LEU A 262 -25.62 13.68 -2.25
C LEU A 262 -24.85 14.28 -3.43
N VAL A 263 -23.61 13.84 -3.64
CA VAL A 263 -22.69 14.33 -4.68
C VAL A 263 -21.96 13.15 -5.33
N SER A 264 -21.70 13.28 -6.64
CA SER A 264 -20.95 12.24 -7.37
C SER A 264 -19.47 12.26 -7.02
N LYS A 265 -18.83 11.08 -7.09
CA LYS A 265 -17.38 10.92 -6.89
C LYS A 265 -16.55 11.79 -7.83
N GLU A 266 -17.01 11.95 -9.07
CA GLU A 266 -16.35 12.82 -10.07
C GLU A 266 -16.36 14.29 -9.63
N ALA A 267 -17.51 14.80 -9.16
CA ALA A 267 -17.61 16.17 -8.67
C ALA A 267 -16.74 16.41 -7.44
N VAL A 268 -16.65 15.41 -6.56
CA VAL A 268 -15.77 15.41 -5.39
C VAL A 268 -14.30 15.50 -5.81
N ILE A 269 -13.85 14.65 -6.72
CA ILE A 269 -12.47 14.67 -7.24
C ILE A 269 -12.14 16.03 -7.88
N LYS A 270 -13.03 16.55 -8.74
CA LYS A 270 -12.85 17.86 -9.37
C LYS A 270 -12.70 18.98 -8.32
N ARG A 271 -13.52 18.97 -7.27
CA ARG A 271 -13.45 19.95 -6.20
C ARG A 271 -12.16 19.82 -5.38
N VAL A 272 -11.76 18.61 -5.02
CA VAL A 272 -10.52 18.36 -4.27
C VAL A 272 -9.30 18.84 -5.06
N LEU A 273 -9.21 18.51 -6.34
CA LEU A 273 -8.12 18.97 -7.21
C LEU A 273 -8.09 20.49 -7.35
N PHE A 274 -9.27 21.12 -7.45
CA PHE A 274 -9.38 22.57 -7.48
C PHE A 274 -8.91 23.22 -6.17
N LEU A 275 -9.26 22.66 -5.01
CA LEU A 275 -8.80 23.15 -3.71
C LEU A 275 -7.28 22.98 -3.54
N GLN A 276 -6.73 21.84 -3.93
CA GLN A 276 -5.28 21.61 -3.92
C GLN A 276 -4.54 22.61 -4.82
N PHE A 277 -5.08 22.91 -6.00
CA PHE A 277 -4.55 23.97 -6.86
C PHE A 277 -4.55 25.33 -6.16
N LEU A 278 -5.65 25.73 -5.51
CA LEU A 278 -5.73 26.98 -4.75
C LEU A 278 -4.76 27.01 -3.56
N GLN A 279 -4.57 25.88 -2.88
CA GLN A 279 -3.62 25.75 -1.77
C GLN A 279 -2.17 25.93 -2.25
N ILE A 280 -1.81 25.32 -3.38
CA ILE A 280 -0.50 25.50 -4.01
C ILE A 280 -0.28 26.98 -4.37
N LEU A 281 -1.25 27.62 -5.01
CA LEU A 281 -1.16 29.05 -5.33
C LEU A 281 -1.01 29.92 -4.07
N SER A 282 -1.76 29.61 -3.01
CA SER A 282 -1.68 30.32 -1.73
C SER A 282 -0.31 30.16 -1.08
N ALA A 283 0.26 28.95 -1.12
CA ALA A 283 1.60 28.67 -0.60
C ALA A 283 2.69 29.42 -1.39
N ILE A 284 2.59 29.45 -2.73
CA ILE A 284 3.50 30.21 -3.60
C ILE A 284 3.40 31.71 -3.30
N LEU A 285 2.20 32.26 -3.21
CA LEU A 285 1.98 33.66 -2.90
C LEU A 285 2.55 34.03 -1.52
N LEU A 286 2.30 33.18 -0.51
CA LEU A 286 2.83 33.38 0.83
C LEU A 286 4.37 33.36 0.83
N PHE A 287 4.97 32.43 0.09
CA PHE A 287 6.43 32.36 -0.09
C PHE A 287 6.98 33.64 -0.74
N MET A 288 6.34 34.12 -1.80
CA MET A 288 6.73 35.36 -2.50
C MET A 288 6.62 36.59 -1.60
N VAL A 289 5.50 36.75 -0.88
CA VAL A 289 5.24 37.91 -0.02
C VAL A 289 6.21 37.94 1.17
N THR A 290 6.63 36.78 1.67
CA THR A 290 7.52 36.70 2.83
C THR A 290 8.99 36.57 2.48
N GLY A 291 9.33 36.54 1.20
CA GLY A 291 10.71 36.37 0.73
C GLY A 291 11.36 35.08 1.23
N GLY A 292 10.55 34.03 1.48
CA GLY A 292 11.02 32.78 2.08
C GLY A 292 11.44 32.87 3.56
N ASN A 293 11.16 33.99 4.23
CA ASN A 293 11.61 34.23 5.62
C ASN A 293 10.65 33.71 6.70
N ILE A 294 9.50 33.12 6.33
CA ILE A 294 8.64 32.41 7.29
C ILE A 294 9.42 31.20 7.83
N GLY A 295 9.86 31.29 9.09
CA GLY A 295 10.71 30.28 9.76
C GLY A 295 12.19 30.66 9.88
N ALA A 296 12.63 31.80 9.33
CA ALA A 296 14.01 32.30 9.43
C ALA A 296 14.43 32.69 10.87
N GLY A 297 13.49 32.76 11.82
CA GLY A 297 13.78 32.89 13.25
C GLY A 297 14.45 31.66 13.89
N SER A 298 14.58 30.55 13.14
CA SER A 298 15.35 29.36 13.53
C SER A 298 16.58 29.14 12.64
N SER A 299 17.14 30.24 12.12
CA SER A 299 18.42 30.28 11.38
C SER A 299 19.63 30.06 12.29
N THR A 300 19.62 28.97 13.06
CA THR A 300 20.85 28.38 13.60
C THR A 300 20.92 26.93 13.17
N THR A 301 22.04 26.58 12.55
CA THR A 301 22.53 25.27 12.16
C THR A 301 22.75 24.35 13.37
N GLN A 302 21.80 24.32 14.31
CA GLN A 302 21.80 23.40 15.43
C GLN A 302 20.95 22.19 15.05
N SER A 303 21.53 20.99 15.13
CA SER A 303 20.77 19.74 15.10
C SER A 303 19.68 19.82 16.16
N SER A 304 18.42 19.99 15.75
CA SER A 304 17.30 19.93 16.68
C SER A 304 17.27 18.55 17.30
N SER A 305 17.44 18.47 18.63
CA SER A 305 17.29 17.22 19.37
C SER A 305 15.94 16.58 19.03
N ILE A 306 15.90 15.25 18.97
CA ILE A 306 14.66 14.51 18.73
C ILE A 306 13.55 14.89 19.72
N PHE A 307 13.92 15.24 20.95
CA PHE A 307 12.99 15.75 21.96
C PHE A 307 12.40 17.13 21.62
N ALA A 308 13.19 18.01 21.01
CA ALA A 308 12.71 19.31 20.55
C ALA A 308 11.73 19.14 19.39
N ILE A 309 12.05 18.28 18.42
CA ILE A 309 11.15 17.94 17.31
C ILE A 309 9.85 17.32 17.85
N ALA A 310 9.94 16.32 18.74
CA ALA A 310 8.76 15.70 19.34
C ALA A 310 7.88 16.72 20.07
N ARG A 311 8.48 17.63 20.85
CA ARG A 311 7.75 18.73 21.51
C ARG A 311 7.06 19.65 20.49
N GLN A 312 7.73 20.03 19.41
CA GLN A 312 7.15 20.86 18.35
C GLN A 312 5.96 20.17 17.69
N LEU A 313 6.07 18.87 17.39
CA LEU A 313 4.97 18.09 16.82
C LEU A 313 3.77 18.02 17.77
N VAL A 314 3.99 17.77 19.06
CA VAL A 314 2.89 17.75 20.05
C VAL A 314 2.21 19.11 20.16
N ILE A 315 2.97 20.21 20.23
CA ILE A 315 2.40 21.57 20.24
C ILE A 315 1.58 21.80 18.98
N ALA A 316 2.11 21.41 17.81
CA ALA A 316 1.43 21.58 16.54
C ALA A 316 0.12 20.79 16.45
N MET A 317 0.07 19.55 16.95
CA MET A 317 -1.16 18.76 17.04
C MET A 317 -2.20 19.47 17.91
N VAL A 318 -1.82 19.91 19.11
CA VAL A 318 -2.74 20.58 20.05
C VAL A 318 -3.27 21.90 19.47
N VAL A 319 -2.40 22.70 18.85
CA VAL A 319 -2.78 23.98 18.23
C VAL A 319 -3.71 23.75 17.03
N LEU A 320 -3.38 22.79 16.16
CA LEU A 320 -4.21 22.48 14.99
C LEU A 320 -5.58 21.95 15.39
N ASP A 321 -5.64 20.99 16.32
CA ASP A 321 -6.90 20.46 16.86
C ASP A 321 -7.76 21.55 17.48
N THR A 322 -7.15 22.45 18.25
CA THR A 322 -7.86 23.56 18.89
C THR A 322 -8.46 24.47 17.83
N TYR A 323 -7.66 24.90 16.86
CA TYR A 323 -8.11 25.78 15.81
C TYR A 323 -9.23 25.14 14.97
N GLN A 324 -9.03 23.90 14.52
CA GLN A 324 -10.01 23.20 13.69
C GLN A 324 -11.30 22.92 14.45
N TYR A 325 -11.25 22.51 15.72
CA TYR A 325 -12.46 22.33 16.53
C TYR A 325 -13.33 23.59 16.56
N PHE A 326 -12.74 24.75 16.87
CA PHE A 326 -13.50 25.99 17.02
C PHE A 326 -14.04 26.51 15.69
N ILE A 327 -13.28 26.42 14.59
CA ILE A 327 -13.77 26.78 13.26
C ILE A 327 -14.89 25.84 12.83
N HIS A 328 -14.72 24.54 13.00
CA HIS A 328 -15.71 23.54 12.63
C HIS A 328 -17.02 23.75 13.40
N ARG A 329 -16.94 23.90 14.73
CA ARG A 329 -18.09 24.21 15.56
C ARG A 329 -18.76 25.52 15.16
N PHE A 330 -17.99 26.56 14.86
CA PHE A 330 -18.52 27.86 14.42
C PHE A 330 -19.27 27.78 13.08
N LEU A 331 -18.71 27.08 12.09
CA LEU A 331 -19.35 26.83 10.80
C LEU A 331 -20.70 26.13 10.97
N TYR A 332 -20.79 25.16 11.87
CA TYR A 332 -22.04 24.45 12.14
C TYR A 332 -23.07 25.29 12.89
N HIS A 333 -22.67 25.99 13.97
CA HIS A 333 -23.60 26.76 14.81
C HIS A 333 -24.18 27.97 14.08
N ASN A 334 -23.45 28.53 13.11
CA ASN A 334 -23.95 29.61 12.28
C ASN A 334 -24.76 29.06 11.11
N LYS A 335 -26.09 29.25 11.14
CA LYS A 335 -27.02 28.74 10.10
C LYS A 335 -26.64 29.15 8.67
N PHE A 336 -26.09 30.35 8.49
CA PHE A 336 -25.65 30.82 7.18
C PHE A 336 -24.40 30.07 6.72
N LEU A 337 -23.37 30.00 7.57
CA LEU A 337 -22.14 29.30 7.24
C LEU A 337 -22.38 27.81 7.04
N TYR A 338 -23.22 27.19 7.86
CA TYR A 338 -23.63 25.81 7.65
C TYR A 338 -24.27 25.65 6.27
N ARG A 339 -25.37 26.36 5.99
CA ARG A 339 -26.15 26.16 4.76
C ARG A 339 -25.35 26.40 3.48
N TYR A 340 -24.46 27.39 3.45
CA TYR A 340 -23.80 27.84 2.22
C TYR A 340 -22.34 27.39 2.08
N ILE A 341 -21.72 26.91 3.15
CA ILE A 341 -20.30 26.55 3.15
C ILE A 341 -20.15 25.10 3.61
N HIS A 342 -20.45 24.82 4.87
CA HIS A 342 -20.12 23.54 5.50
C HIS A 342 -21.07 22.39 5.10
N ALA A 343 -22.32 22.69 4.73
CA ALA A 343 -23.26 21.72 4.19
C ALA A 343 -22.74 21.07 2.90
N GLN A 344 -21.82 21.70 2.18
CA GLN A 344 -21.15 21.07 1.05
C GLN A 344 -20.33 19.86 1.50
N HIS A 345 -19.54 19.98 2.58
CA HIS A 345 -18.78 18.85 3.12
C HIS A 345 -19.72 17.70 3.52
N HIS A 346 -20.82 18.02 4.21
CA HIS A 346 -21.86 17.06 4.61
C HIS A 346 -22.75 16.53 3.48
N GLN A 347 -22.50 16.88 2.21
CA GLN A 347 -23.05 16.11 1.10
C GLN A 347 -22.48 14.68 1.08
N LEU A 348 -21.36 14.44 1.76
CA LEU A 348 -20.77 13.13 1.99
C LEU A 348 -21.28 12.49 3.29
N VAL A 349 -22.54 12.03 3.29
CA VAL A 349 -23.15 11.31 4.42
C VAL A 349 -22.39 10.02 4.78
N VAL A 350 -21.78 9.37 3.78
CA VAL A 350 -20.92 8.20 3.94
C VAL A 350 -19.50 8.60 3.52
N PRO A 351 -18.62 8.92 4.49
CA PRO A 351 -17.25 9.35 4.21
C PRO A 351 -16.42 8.29 3.50
N TYR A 352 -15.48 8.76 2.67
CA TYR A 352 -14.44 7.95 2.05
C TYR A 352 -13.15 8.77 1.86
N THR A 353 -12.02 8.09 1.62
CA THR A 353 -10.65 8.63 1.70
C THR A 353 -10.41 9.98 1.00
N TYR A 354 -10.69 10.09 -0.30
CA TYR A 354 -10.47 11.34 -1.04
C TYR A 354 -11.57 12.39 -0.79
N GLY A 355 -12.65 12.03 -0.11
CA GLY A 355 -13.66 12.95 0.39
C GLY A 355 -13.18 13.79 1.59
N ALA A 356 -12.06 13.42 2.22
CA ALA A 356 -11.49 14.12 3.38
C ALA A 356 -11.16 15.61 3.14
N LEU A 357 -10.96 15.99 1.89
CA LEU A 357 -10.67 17.37 1.46
C LEU A 357 -11.81 17.94 0.60
N TYR A 358 -13.00 17.33 0.63
CA TYR A 358 -14.16 17.83 -0.08
C TYR A 358 -14.87 18.89 0.76
N SER A 359 -14.61 20.16 0.46
CA SER A 359 -15.21 21.28 1.17
C SER A 359 -15.46 22.49 0.25
N HIS A 360 -16.03 23.54 0.83
CA HIS A 360 -16.12 24.84 0.16
C HIS A 360 -14.76 25.57 0.20
N PRO A 361 -14.31 26.31 -0.84
CA PRO A 361 -13.02 26.99 -0.85
C PRO A 361 -12.76 27.92 0.34
N LEU A 362 -13.81 28.60 0.81
CA LEU A 362 -13.68 29.45 2.00
C LEU A 362 -13.45 28.62 3.28
N GLU A 363 -14.05 27.45 3.39
CA GLU A 363 -13.82 26.54 4.51
C GLU A 363 -12.42 25.92 4.46
N ALA A 364 -11.97 25.45 3.28
CA ALA A 364 -10.60 25.00 3.10
C ALA A 364 -9.59 26.10 3.46
N PHE A 365 -9.83 27.35 3.03
CA PHE A 365 -8.96 28.46 3.37
C PHE A 365 -8.96 28.78 4.88
N LEU A 366 -10.14 28.92 5.48
CA LEU A 366 -10.26 29.27 6.91
C LEU A 366 -9.78 28.15 7.83
N GLY A 367 -10.15 26.90 7.54
CA GLY A 367 -9.87 25.74 8.38
C GLY A 367 -8.49 25.13 8.15
N GLU A 368 -8.11 24.92 6.89
CA GLU A 368 -6.85 24.22 6.54
C GLU A 368 -5.70 25.21 6.39
N THR A 369 -5.81 26.22 5.51
CA THR A 369 -4.69 27.14 5.23
C THR A 369 -4.31 27.98 6.43
N ILE A 370 -5.28 28.68 7.06
CA ILE A 370 -5.00 29.49 8.25
C ILE A 370 -4.65 28.60 9.45
N GLY A 371 -5.35 27.48 9.63
CA GLY A 371 -5.06 26.53 10.72
C GLY A 371 -3.64 25.97 10.65
N ALA A 372 -3.19 25.58 9.45
CA ALA A 372 -1.82 25.15 9.21
C ALA A 372 -0.81 26.26 9.49
N PHE A 373 -1.07 27.49 9.04
CA PHE A 373 -0.20 28.63 9.32
C PHE A 373 -0.06 28.91 10.82
N VAL A 374 -1.17 28.92 11.56
CA VAL A 374 -1.18 29.13 13.02
C VAL A 374 -0.43 28.01 13.74
N SER A 375 -0.65 26.74 13.36
CA SER A 375 0.06 25.59 13.91
C SER A 375 1.57 25.65 13.64
N PHE A 376 1.96 26.00 12.42
CA PHE A 376 3.36 26.19 12.04
C PHE A 376 4.02 27.31 12.85
N ALA A 377 3.38 28.49 12.94
CA ALA A 377 3.94 29.65 13.62
C ALA A 377 4.09 29.42 15.13
N ILE A 378 3.09 28.86 15.79
CA ILE A 378 3.09 28.66 17.26
C ILE A 378 4.03 27.53 17.68
N SER A 379 4.09 26.44 16.91
CA SER A 379 4.99 25.33 17.22
C SER A 379 6.47 25.69 17.06
N GLY A 380 6.78 26.74 16.30
CA GLY A 380 8.16 27.15 16.02
C GLY A 380 8.94 26.07 15.27
N MET A 381 8.25 25.20 14.54
CA MET A 381 8.87 24.09 13.81
C MET A 381 9.64 24.60 12.58
N SER A 382 10.70 23.88 12.20
CA SER A 382 11.42 24.18 10.95
C SER A 382 10.56 23.81 9.73
N PRO A 383 10.81 24.38 8.54
CA PRO A 383 10.12 23.98 7.31
C PRO A 383 10.20 22.48 7.02
N ARG A 384 11.32 21.82 7.35
CA ARG A 384 11.45 20.35 7.20
C ARG A 384 10.53 19.58 8.15
N THR A 385 10.44 20.01 9.40
CA THR A 385 9.54 19.43 10.40
C THR A 385 8.08 19.66 10.00
N ALA A 386 7.77 20.82 9.40
CA ALA A 386 6.46 21.15 8.87
C ALA A 386 6.03 20.24 7.72
N ILE A 387 6.93 19.97 6.76
CA ILE A 387 6.64 19.02 5.68
C ILE A 387 6.25 17.67 6.27
N PHE A 388 7.01 17.17 7.25
CA PHE A 388 6.67 15.92 7.92
C PHE A 388 5.31 16.00 8.65
N PHE A 389 5.11 17.04 9.46
CA PHE A 389 3.90 17.21 10.27
C PHE A 389 2.63 17.32 9.42
N PHE A 390 2.62 18.18 8.40
CA PHE A 390 1.45 18.35 7.54
C PHE A 390 1.22 17.15 6.63
N SER A 391 2.27 16.44 6.20
CA SER A 391 2.09 15.15 5.51
C SER A 391 1.42 14.13 6.41
N PHE A 392 1.87 14.02 7.67
CA PHE A 392 1.26 13.15 8.67
C PHE A 392 -0.20 13.54 8.97
N SER A 393 -0.47 14.84 9.12
CA SER A 393 -1.83 15.36 9.35
C SER A 393 -2.77 15.07 8.18
N THR A 394 -2.31 15.18 6.93
CA THR A 394 -3.10 14.84 5.74
C THR A 394 -3.42 13.35 5.70
N ILE A 395 -2.42 12.49 5.97
CA ILE A 395 -2.64 11.04 6.04
C ILE A 395 -3.66 10.71 7.13
N LYS A 396 -3.54 11.36 8.31
CA LYS A 396 -4.49 11.18 9.41
C LYS A 396 -5.90 11.61 9.04
N ASN A 397 -6.08 12.75 8.37
CA ASN A 397 -7.39 13.19 7.89
C ASN A 397 -8.01 12.20 6.89
N VAL A 398 -7.20 11.65 5.99
CA VAL A 398 -7.64 10.59 5.05
C VAL A 398 -8.06 9.31 5.80
N ASP A 399 -7.32 8.93 6.84
CA ASP A 399 -7.65 7.79 7.72
C ASP A 399 -8.98 8.03 8.45
N ASP A 400 -9.22 9.23 8.98
CA ASP A 400 -10.47 9.60 9.65
C ASP A 400 -11.70 9.56 8.74
N HIS A 401 -11.52 9.69 7.42
CA HIS A 401 -12.60 9.59 6.45
C HIS A 401 -12.66 8.25 5.74
N CYS A 402 -11.74 7.31 5.98
CA CYS A 402 -11.57 6.17 5.08
C CYS A 402 -12.74 5.19 5.09
N GLY A 403 -13.54 5.18 6.17
CA GLY A 403 -14.67 4.28 6.37
C GLY A 403 -14.27 2.84 6.67
N ILE A 404 -13.01 2.57 7.06
CA ILE A 404 -12.47 1.21 7.25
C ILE A 404 -11.83 1.04 8.63
N LEU A 405 -12.33 0.07 9.41
CA LEU A 405 -11.82 -0.32 10.72
C LEU A 405 -10.86 -1.52 10.61
N LEU A 406 -9.65 -1.30 10.08
CA LEU A 406 -8.65 -2.36 9.97
C LEU A 406 -8.11 -2.79 11.35
N PRO A 407 -7.99 -4.10 11.63
CA PRO A 407 -7.34 -4.60 12.83
C PRO A 407 -5.88 -4.14 12.90
N GLY A 408 -5.48 -3.56 14.02
CA GLY A 408 -4.11 -3.09 14.23
C GLY A 408 -3.73 -1.79 13.49
N ASN A 409 -4.70 -1.03 12.96
CA ASN A 409 -4.42 0.29 12.40
C ASN A 409 -3.71 1.18 13.45
N PRO A 410 -2.45 1.61 13.22
CA PRO A 410 -1.68 2.36 14.20
C PRO A 410 -2.31 3.71 14.56
N PHE A 411 -3.04 4.34 13.63
CA PHE A 411 -3.74 5.59 13.91
C PHE A 411 -4.88 5.39 14.91
N HIS A 412 -5.67 4.33 14.74
CA HIS A 412 -6.77 4.00 15.64
C HIS A 412 -6.29 3.58 17.04
N LEU A 413 -5.05 3.06 17.15
CA LEU A 413 -4.42 2.72 18.42
C LEU A 413 -3.89 3.96 19.15
N LEU A 414 -3.33 4.92 18.42
CA LEU A 414 -2.71 6.13 18.98
C LEU A 414 -3.71 7.26 19.23
N PHE A 415 -4.74 7.37 18.38
CA PHE A 415 -5.69 8.47 18.36
C PHE A 415 -7.12 7.95 18.51
N ARG A 416 -7.89 8.60 19.40
CA ARG A 416 -9.31 8.29 19.58
C ARG A 416 -10.19 8.91 18.49
N ASN A 417 -9.72 9.98 17.86
CA ASN A 417 -10.31 10.46 16.63
C ASN A 417 -9.93 9.47 15.53
N ASN A 418 -10.93 8.79 14.98
CA ASN A 418 -10.77 7.72 14.01
C ASN A 418 -11.97 7.72 13.08
N THR A 419 -11.98 6.77 12.12
CA THR A 419 -13.05 6.73 11.13
C THR A 419 -14.46 6.56 11.69
N ALA A 420 -14.66 5.82 12.79
CA ALA A 420 -15.98 5.67 13.39
C ALA A 420 -16.43 6.93 14.14
N TYR A 421 -15.50 7.62 14.80
CA TYR A 421 -15.78 8.91 15.45
C TYR A 421 -16.28 9.94 14.44
N HIS A 422 -15.60 10.03 13.30
CA HIS A 422 -15.93 10.99 12.26
C HIS A 422 -17.16 10.55 11.44
N ASP A 423 -17.36 9.25 11.23
CA ASP A 423 -18.58 8.73 10.60
C ASP A 423 -19.85 9.15 11.36
N ILE A 424 -19.84 9.04 12.70
CA ILE A 424 -20.95 9.49 13.55
C ILE A 424 -21.28 10.96 13.32
N HIS A 425 -20.29 11.82 13.09
CA HIS A 425 -20.49 13.24 12.78
C HIS A 425 -21.17 13.47 11.42
N HIS A 426 -20.81 12.67 10.40
CA HIS A 426 -21.37 12.76 9.04
C HIS A 426 -22.76 12.17 8.88
N GLN A 427 -23.16 11.26 9.78
CA GLN A 427 -24.53 10.74 9.80
C GLN A 427 -25.55 11.88 9.96
N LEU A 428 -26.77 11.70 9.45
CA LEU A 428 -27.78 12.77 9.32
C LEU A 428 -28.12 13.50 10.64
N TYR A 429 -28.03 12.82 11.78
CA TYR A 429 -28.24 13.37 13.12
C TYR A 429 -26.94 13.79 13.82
N GLY A 430 -25.79 13.47 13.23
CA GLY A 430 -24.45 13.58 13.79
C GLY A 430 -23.87 14.97 13.85
N GLY A 431 -24.32 15.87 12.97
CA GLY A 431 -23.66 17.17 12.75
C GLY A 431 -23.59 18.07 13.99
N LYS A 432 -24.40 17.81 15.03
CA LYS A 432 -24.36 18.56 16.30
C LYS A 432 -23.18 18.16 17.21
N TYR A 433 -22.43 17.11 16.87
CA TYR A 433 -21.45 16.46 17.75
C TYR A 433 -20.14 16.14 17.02
N ASN A 434 -19.10 15.81 17.80
CA ASN A 434 -17.82 15.26 17.31
C ASN A 434 -17.06 16.18 16.33
N TYR A 435 -16.95 17.47 16.65
CA TYR A 435 -16.32 18.47 15.77
C TYR A 435 -14.78 18.39 15.71
N ALA A 436 -14.14 17.80 16.71
CA ALA A 436 -12.69 17.77 16.82
C ALA A 436 -12.07 16.96 15.69
N GLN A 437 -10.97 17.47 15.17
CA GLN A 437 -10.15 16.88 14.12
C GLN A 437 -8.79 17.60 14.08
N PRO A 438 -7.71 16.92 13.64
CA PRO A 438 -7.67 15.52 13.21
C PRO A 438 -7.17 14.53 14.28
N PHE A 439 -6.65 14.94 15.45
CA PHE A 439 -5.93 14.01 16.34
C PHE A 439 -6.73 13.57 17.59
N PHE A 440 -7.19 14.52 18.40
CA PHE A 440 -7.74 14.27 19.72
C PHE A 440 -9.23 14.62 19.79
N VAL A 441 -9.98 13.91 20.63
CA VAL A 441 -11.40 14.18 20.92
C VAL A 441 -11.58 15.08 22.15
N MET A 442 -10.51 15.76 22.58
CA MET A 442 -10.43 16.45 23.86
C MET A 442 -11.44 17.60 23.95
N TRP A 443 -11.51 18.44 22.91
CA TRP A 443 -12.40 19.61 22.91
C TRP A 443 -13.88 19.23 22.94
N ASP A 444 -14.27 18.18 22.22
CA ASP A 444 -15.62 17.64 22.30
C ASP A 444 -15.98 17.16 23.70
N LYS A 445 -15.03 16.56 24.42
CA LYS A 445 -15.23 16.14 25.81
C LYS A 445 -15.30 17.32 26.78
N ILE A 446 -14.41 18.31 26.63
CA ILE A 446 -14.37 19.49 27.49
C ILE A 446 -15.65 20.31 27.35
N LEU A 447 -16.15 20.46 26.13
CA LEU A 447 -17.26 21.36 25.81
C LEU A 447 -18.60 20.63 25.63
N GLY A 448 -18.66 19.33 25.95
CA GLY A 448 -19.89 18.55 25.96
C GLY A 448 -20.48 18.26 24.58
N THR A 449 -19.67 18.30 23.52
CA THR A 449 -20.09 18.00 22.13
C THR A 449 -19.66 16.61 21.67
N HIS A 450 -19.14 15.77 22.57
CA HIS A 450 -18.74 14.39 22.26
C HIS A 450 -19.95 13.44 22.27
N MET A 451 -20.25 12.84 21.11
CA MET A 451 -21.20 11.74 20.98
C MET A 451 -20.47 10.40 21.05
N PRO A 452 -20.71 9.58 22.09
CA PRO A 452 -20.19 8.22 22.15
C PRO A 452 -20.82 7.34 21.08
N TYR A 453 -20.18 6.22 20.75
CA TYR A 453 -20.67 5.26 19.79
C TYR A 453 -20.28 3.82 20.15
N SER A 454 -20.97 2.86 19.54
CA SER A 454 -20.68 1.43 19.56
C SER A 454 -20.45 0.95 18.13
N ILE A 455 -19.60 -0.08 17.99
CA ILE A 455 -19.33 -0.72 16.70
C ILE A 455 -20.09 -2.04 16.66
N GLU A 456 -21.06 -2.16 15.75
CA GLU A 456 -21.87 -3.36 15.56
C GLU A 456 -21.45 -4.05 14.27
N LYS A 457 -21.44 -5.39 14.25
CA LYS A 457 -21.15 -6.16 13.04
C LYS A 457 -22.41 -6.29 12.19
N ARG A 458 -22.32 -6.04 10.88
CA ARG A 458 -23.47 -6.16 9.98
C ARG A 458 -23.64 -7.60 9.48
N VAL A 459 -24.88 -7.94 9.11
CA VAL A 459 -25.27 -9.29 8.65
C VAL A 459 -24.59 -9.65 7.32
N ASP A 460 -24.39 -8.66 6.45
CA ASP A 460 -23.76 -8.76 5.13
C ASP A 460 -22.24 -8.56 5.15
N GLY A 461 -21.64 -8.43 6.35
CA GLY A 461 -20.21 -8.16 6.52
C GLY A 461 -19.90 -6.67 6.73
N GLY A 462 -18.78 -6.42 7.40
CA GLY A 462 -18.41 -5.07 7.84
C GLY A 462 -18.98 -4.70 9.20
N PHE A 463 -18.90 -3.42 9.49
CA PHE A 463 -19.30 -2.80 10.76
C PHE A 463 -20.29 -1.67 10.51
N GLU A 464 -20.90 -1.17 11.59
CA GLU A 464 -21.70 0.03 11.62
C GLU A 464 -21.39 0.77 12.94
N ALA A 465 -21.14 2.08 12.86
CA ALA A 465 -20.98 2.93 14.03
C ALA A 465 -22.35 3.48 14.44
N ARG A 466 -22.80 3.18 15.66
CA ARG A 466 -24.10 3.62 16.18
C ARG A 466 -23.97 4.41 17.49
N PRO A 467 -24.67 5.55 17.65
CA PRO A 467 -24.80 6.20 18.94
C PRO A 467 -25.62 5.33 19.92
N PRO A 468 -25.59 5.60 21.23
CA PRO A 468 -26.44 4.91 22.20
C PRO A 468 -27.92 5.11 21.88
N LYS A 469 -28.74 4.07 22.13
CA LYS A 469 -30.16 4.02 21.76
C LYS A 469 -31.00 5.18 22.27
N ASP A 470 -30.63 5.78 23.39
CA ASP A 470 -31.37 6.90 24.00
C ASP A 470 -31.25 8.20 23.20
N TYR A 471 -30.27 8.31 22.30
CA TYR A 471 -30.07 9.50 21.46
C TYR A 471 -30.93 9.53 20.20
N TYR A 472 -31.65 8.46 19.87
CA TYR A 472 -32.62 8.46 18.76
C TYR A 472 -33.97 9.12 19.14
N LYS A 473 -34.14 9.59 20.39
CA LYS A 473 -35.44 10.03 20.93
C LYS A 473 -35.65 11.55 21.00
N GLU A 474 -34.70 12.38 20.56
CA GLU A 474 -34.75 13.85 20.75
C GLU A 474 -34.79 14.70 19.47
N ASP A 475 -35.16 14.15 18.30
CA ASP A 475 -35.43 14.97 17.11
C ASP A 475 -36.91 14.89 16.67
#